data_AF-A0A916VUQ8-F1
#
_entry.id   AF-A0A916VUQ8-F1
#
_cell.length_a   1.000
_cell.length_b   1.000
_cell.length_c   1.000
_cell.angle_alpha   90.00
_cell.angle_beta   90.00
_cell.angle_gamma   90.00
#
_symmetry.space_group_name_H-M   'P 1'
#
loop_
_entity.id
_entity.type
_entity.pdbx_description
1 polymer ?
#
loop_
_entity_poly.entity_id
_entity_poly.type
_entity_poly.pdbx_seq_one_letter_code
_entity_poly.pdbx_strand_id
1 'polypeptide(L)'
;MEARQQRSKRLKKIMSLVGIVSFGGTALFGMANMFKTAFQESQQVETVEVVSVEERLQKLAKGYEKVLEREPENVNALEGLVKVRLEIGDKEGAIEPLEKLVGLYPEREDYKVALEQVRLEVIGKDGGDR
;
A
#
# COMPACT_ATOMS: atom_id res chain seq x y z
N MET A 1 15.91 17.15 -72.37
CA MET A 1 17.04 16.65 -71.55
C MET A 1 16.68 16.52 -70.06
N GLU A 2 15.41 16.24 -69.72
CA GLU A 2 14.90 16.39 -68.34
C GLU A 2 14.74 15.04 -67.60
N ALA A 3 14.56 13.94 -68.32
CA ALA A 3 14.33 12.61 -67.72
C ALA A 3 15.58 12.03 -67.00
N ARG A 4 16.79 12.41 -67.41
CA ARG A 4 18.06 11.95 -66.79
C ARG A 4 18.36 12.65 -65.47
N GLN A 5 17.95 13.91 -65.31
CA GLN A 5 18.14 14.67 -64.07
C GLN A 5 17.16 14.27 -62.96
N GLN A 6 15.96 13.84 -63.32
CA GLN A 6 14.95 13.45 -62.32
C GLN A 6 15.25 12.08 -61.70
N ARG A 7 15.87 11.16 -62.46
CA ARG A 7 16.30 9.84 -61.95
C ARG A 7 17.45 9.95 -60.95
N SER A 8 18.45 10.80 -61.17
CA SER A 8 19.57 10.95 -60.24
C SER A 8 19.18 11.65 -58.93
N LYS A 9 18.21 12.56 -58.96
CA LYS A 9 17.65 13.20 -57.75
C LYS A 9 16.81 12.23 -56.91
N ARG A 10 16.04 11.34 -57.53
CA ARG A 10 15.28 10.29 -56.82
C ARG A 10 16.19 9.20 -56.27
N LEU A 11 17.26 8.83 -56.98
CA LEU A 11 18.21 7.82 -56.51
C LEU A 11 19.05 8.31 -55.31
N LYS A 12 19.50 9.59 -55.32
CA LYS A 12 20.16 10.21 -54.16
C LYS A 12 19.26 10.28 -52.92
N LYS A 13 17.93 10.41 -53.11
CA LYS A 13 16.93 10.44 -52.02
C LYS A 13 16.64 9.04 -51.44
N ILE A 14 16.83 7.98 -52.22
CA ILE A 14 16.65 6.58 -51.78
C ILE A 14 17.93 6.06 -51.10
N MET A 15 19.13 6.41 -51.59
CA MET A 15 20.39 6.03 -50.96
C MET A 15 20.60 6.65 -49.56
N SER A 16 19.97 7.79 -49.25
CA SER A 16 19.99 8.36 -47.90
C SER A 16 19.04 7.69 -46.91
N LEU A 17 18.08 6.87 -47.38
CA LEU A 17 17.10 6.19 -46.52
C LEU A 17 17.60 4.80 -46.07
N VAL A 18 18.36 4.10 -46.92
CA VAL A 18 18.84 2.72 -46.66
C VAL A 18 20.03 2.67 -45.68
N GLY A 19 20.79 3.76 -45.57
CA GLY A 19 21.93 3.85 -44.64
C GLY A 19 21.55 3.87 -43.15
N ILE A 20 20.32 4.26 -42.80
CA ILE A 20 19.86 4.32 -41.40
C ILE A 20 19.47 2.92 -40.87
N VAL A 21 19.09 1.99 -41.75
CA VAL A 21 18.55 0.69 -41.34
C VAL A 21 19.64 -0.36 -41.04
N SER A 22 20.88 -0.16 -41.49
CA SER A 22 21.90 -1.24 -41.46
C SER A 22 22.93 -1.16 -40.33
N PHE A 23 22.82 -0.17 -39.42
CA PHE A 23 23.58 -0.14 -38.15
C PHE A 23 22.68 0.23 -36.95
N GLY A 24 21.35 0.16 -37.12
CA GLY A 24 20.38 0.42 -36.05
C GLY A 24 19.78 -0.85 -35.43
N GLY A 25 20.10 -2.04 -35.95
CA GLY A 25 19.44 -3.29 -35.52
C GLY A 25 19.88 -3.78 -34.14
N THR A 26 21.17 -3.72 -33.82
CA THR A 26 21.72 -4.20 -32.54
C THR A 26 21.46 -3.23 -31.37
N ALA A 27 21.41 -1.93 -31.64
CA ALA A 27 21.06 -0.93 -30.62
C ALA A 27 19.58 -1.03 -30.21
N LEU A 28 18.66 -1.27 -31.15
CA LEU A 28 17.23 -1.43 -30.85
C LEU A 28 16.94 -2.73 -30.05
N PHE A 29 17.67 -3.82 -30.30
CA PHE A 29 17.51 -5.06 -29.52
C PHE A 29 18.04 -4.92 -28.08
N GLY A 30 19.15 -4.20 -27.88
CA GLY A 30 19.67 -3.86 -26.55
C GLY A 30 18.78 -2.86 -25.80
N MET A 31 18.27 -1.83 -26.50
CA MET A 31 17.31 -0.86 -25.95
C MET A 31 15.98 -1.51 -25.58
N ALA A 32 15.50 -2.52 -26.31
CA ALA A 32 14.28 -3.24 -25.93
C ALA A 32 14.44 -3.98 -24.59
N ASN A 33 15.60 -4.60 -24.32
CA ASN A 33 15.88 -5.21 -23.01
C ASN A 33 16.12 -4.17 -21.92
N MET A 34 16.81 -3.06 -22.20
CA MET A 34 17.01 -1.98 -21.22
C MET A 34 15.71 -1.22 -20.90
N PHE A 35 14.82 -1.04 -21.88
CA PHE A 35 13.49 -0.48 -21.65
C PHE A 35 12.59 -1.47 -20.94
N LYS A 36 12.75 -2.79 -21.16
CA LYS A 36 12.10 -3.80 -20.33
C LYS A 36 12.58 -3.71 -18.88
N THR A 37 13.88 -3.54 -18.62
CA THR A 37 14.40 -3.37 -17.26
C THR A 37 13.97 -2.03 -16.63
N ALA A 38 14.03 -0.92 -17.36
CA ALA A 38 13.64 0.41 -16.86
C ALA A 38 12.11 0.57 -16.70
N PHE A 39 11.33 -0.09 -17.54
CA PHE A 39 9.87 -0.18 -17.43
C PHE A 39 9.43 -1.25 -16.41
N GLN A 40 10.22 -2.30 -16.17
CA GLN A 40 10.00 -3.29 -15.09
C GLN A 40 10.47 -2.82 -13.71
N GLU A 41 11.38 -1.83 -13.63
CA GLU A 41 11.68 -1.14 -12.36
C GLU A 41 10.58 -0.13 -12.01
N SER A 42 9.93 0.47 -13.02
CA SER A 42 8.78 1.36 -12.82
C SER A 42 7.42 0.65 -12.76
N GLN A 43 7.33 -0.63 -13.15
CA GLN A 43 6.14 -1.48 -12.95
C GLN A 43 6.20 -2.38 -11.69
N GLN A 44 7.21 -2.23 -10.83
CA GLN A 44 7.24 -2.89 -9.52
C GLN A 44 6.56 -2.09 -8.40
N VAL A 45 5.82 -1.03 -8.72
CA VAL A 45 5.12 -0.21 -7.71
C VAL A 45 3.59 -0.44 -7.71
N GLU A 46 3.01 -1.15 -8.70
CA GLU A 46 1.54 -1.17 -8.87
C GLU A 46 0.82 -2.49 -8.53
N THR A 47 1.46 -3.42 -7.82
CA THR A 47 0.76 -4.63 -7.31
C THR A 47 0.93 -4.90 -5.82
N VAL A 48 1.64 -4.05 -5.08
CA VAL A 48 1.80 -4.21 -3.61
C VAL A 48 0.82 -3.34 -2.82
N GLU A 49 0.29 -2.26 -3.39
CA GLU A 49 -0.51 -1.26 -2.68
C GLU A 49 -2.02 -1.57 -2.62
N VAL A 50 -2.41 -2.84 -2.78
CA VAL A 50 -3.79 -3.30 -2.51
C VAL A 50 -3.80 -4.54 -1.61
N VAL A 51 -2.80 -4.70 -0.73
CA VAL A 51 -3.16 -5.21 0.60
C VAL A 51 -3.96 -4.07 1.19
N SER A 52 -5.29 -4.19 1.20
CA SER A 52 -6.18 -3.11 1.60
C SER A 52 -5.69 -2.55 2.95
N VAL A 53 -5.81 -1.24 3.15
CA VAL A 53 -5.40 -0.60 4.43
C VAL A 53 -5.99 -1.39 5.61
N GLU A 54 -7.23 -1.84 5.45
CA GLU A 54 -7.93 -2.76 6.34
C GLU A 54 -7.16 -4.06 6.63
N GLU A 55 -6.69 -4.77 5.60
CA GLU A 55 -5.92 -6.01 5.76
C GLU A 55 -4.59 -5.77 6.48
N ARG A 56 -3.94 -4.61 6.24
CA ARG A 56 -2.74 -4.21 6.98
C ARG A 56 -3.05 -3.96 8.46
N LEU A 57 -4.16 -3.29 8.76
CA LEU A 57 -4.60 -3.03 10.13
C LEU A 57 -4.99 -4.33 10.84
N GLN A 58 -5.70 -5.23 10.18
CA GLN A 58 -6.02 -6.57 10.73
C GLN A 58 -4.75 -7.38 11.04
N LYS A 59 -3.74 -7.33 10.16
CA LYS A 59 -2.46 -7.98 10.42
C LYS A 59 -1.73 -7.34 11.61
N LEU A 60 -1.83 -6.03 11.77
CA LEU A 60 -1.24 -5.31 12.90
C LEU A 60 -1.94 -5.66 14.22
N ALA A 61 -3.27 -5.75 14.24
CA ALA A 61 -4.04 -6.21 15.41
C ALA A 61 -3.58 -7.60 15.85
N LYS A 62 -3.49 -8.56 14.91
CA LYS A 62 -2.94 -9.91 15.17
C LYS A 62 -1.50 -9.89 15.66
N GLY A 63 -0.71 -8.91 15.22
CA GLY A 63 0.65 -8.70 15.70
C GLY A 63 0.66 -8.35 17.20
N TYR A 64 -0.17 -7.40 17.63
CA TYR A 64 -0.30 -7.04 19.03
C TYR A 64 -0.87 -8.17 19.88
N GLU A 65 -1.87 -8.91 19.38
CA GLU A 65 -2.42 -10.08 20.07
C GLU A 65 -1.32 -11.11 20.40
N LYS A 66 -0.42 -11.41 19.44
CA LYS A 66 0.72 -12.31 19.67
C LYS A 66 1.73 -11.79 20.69
N VAL A 67 1.89 -10.48 20.81
CA VAL A 67 2.72 -9.90 21.87
C VAL A 67 2.03 -10.13 23.21
N LEU A 68 0.73 -9.88 23.30
CA LEU A 68 -0.07 -10.05 24.51
C LEU A 68 -0.21 -11.50 24.96
N GLU A 69 -0.13 -12.48 24.05
CA GLU A 69 -0.02 -13.90 24.41
C GLU A 69 1.22 -14.19 25.29
N ARG A 70 2.30 -13.44 25.09
CA ARG A 70 3.58 -13.60 25.81
C ARG A 70 3.71 -12.62 26.97
N GLU A 71 3.20 -11.42 26.78
CA GLU A 71 3.29 -10.30 27.72
C GLU A 71 1.90 -9.68 27.92
N PRO A 72 1.03 -10.32 28.73
CA PRO A 72 -0.39 -9.92 28.84
C PRO A 72 -0.63 -8.51 29.37
N GLU A 73 0.36 -7.94 30.07
CA GLU A 73 0.32 -6.60 30.67
C GLU A 73 1.20 -5.60 29.91
N ASN A 74 1.67 -5.93 28.70
CA ASN A 74 2.45 -5.00 27.89
C ASN A 74 1.57 -3.84 27.43
N VAL A 75 1.76 -2.69 28.08
CA VAL A 75 1.00 -1.45 27.85
C VAL A 75 1.04 -1.02 26.40
N ASN A 76 2.21 -1.07 25.75
CA ASN A 76 2.35 -0.66 24.36
C ASN A 76 1.53 -1.55 23.41
N ALA A 77 1.47 -2.86 23.69
CA ALA A 77 0.69 -3.79 22.90
C ALA A 77 -0.81 -3.65 23.17
N LEU A 78 -1.21 -3.40 24.43
CA LEU A 78 -2.59 -3.09 24.79
C LEU A 78 -3.08 -1.81 24.11
N GLU A 79 -2.36 -0.69 24.26
CA GLU A 79 -2.69 0.58 23.61
C GLU A 79 -2.69 0.48 22.08
N GLY A 80 -1.70 -0.21 21.53
CA GLY A 80 -1.60 -0.47 20.09
C GLY A 80 -2.80 -1.27 19.57
N LEU A 81 -3.22 -2.31 20.29
CA LEU A 81 -4.39 -3.11 19.93
C LEU A 81 -5.68 -2.30 20.01
N VAL A 82 -5.88 -1.52 21.08
CA VAL A 82 -7.03 -0.61 21.22
C VAL A 82 -7.11 0.32 20.01
N LYS A 83 -6.02 1.03 19.70
CA LYS A 83 -5.99 1.99 18.61
C LYS A 83 -6.37 1.34 17.27
N VAL A 84 -5.77 0.19 16.95
CA VAL A 84 -6.03 -0.49 15.68
C VAL A 84 -7.45 -1.03 15.62
N ARG A 85 -7.98 -1.61 16.71
CA ARG A 85 -9.36 -2.10 16.77
C ARG A 85 -10.37 -0.97 16.56
N LEU A 86 -10.14 0.20 17.16
CA LEU A 86 -10.97 1.37 16.91
C LEU A 86 -10.88 1.88 15.46
N GLU A 87 -9.69 1.83 14.85
CA GLU A 87 -9.47 2.26 13.46
C GLU A 87 -10.20 1.37 12.44
N ILE A 88 -10.26 0.06 12.67
CA ILE A 88 -11.03 -0.90 11.86
C ILE A 88 -12.52 -0.96 12.25
N GLY A 89 -12.95 -0.19 13.24
CA GLY A 89 -14.34 -0.14 13.72
C GLY A 89 -14.76 -1.30 14.63
N ASP A 90 -13.82 -2.13 15.10
CA ASP A 90 -14.04 -3.19 16.09
C ASP A 90 -14.06 -2.59 17.51
N LYS A 91 -15.13 -1.84 17.82
CA LYS A 91 -15.29 -1.16 19.10
C LYS A 91 -15.49 -2.15 20.24
N GLU A 92 -16.27 -3.20 20.00
CA GLU A 92 -16.51 -4.29 20.95
C GLU A 92 -15.20 -4.99 21.32
N GLY A 93 -14.35 -5.30 20.34
CA GLY A 93 -13.03 -5.87 20.58
C GLY A 93 -12.10 -4.93 21.34
N ALA A 94 -12.24 -3.61 21.24
CA ALA A 94 -11.38 -2.67 21.96
C ALA A 94 -11.63 -2.62 23.48
N ILE A 95 -12.77 -3.15 23.95
CA ILE A 95 -13.19 -3.07 25.37
C ILE A 95 -12.24 -3.85 26.29
N GLU A 96 -11.96 -5.12 26.00
CA GLU A 96 -11.15 -5.97 26.90
C GLU A 96 -9.72 -5.41 27.11
N PRO A 97 -8.98 -4.96 26.06
CA PRO A 97 -7.69 -4.31 26.27
C PRO A 97 -7.78 -3.00 27.04
N LEU A 98 -8.84 -2.20 26.86
CA LEU A 98 -9.09 -0.98 27.64
C LEU A 98 -9.36 -1.29 29.11
N GLU A 99 -10.14 -2.32 29.42
CA GLU A 99 -10.38 -2.78 30.80
C GLU A 99 -9.07 -3.19 31.48
N LYS A 100 -8.18 -3.90 30.77
CA LYS A 100 -6.83 -4.22 31.28
C LYS A 100 -6.02 -2.95 31.55
N LEU A 101 -6.02 -1.98 30.63
CA LEU A 101 -5.31 -0.70 30.83
C LEU A 101 -5.82 0.05 32.06
N VAL A 102 -7.14 0.12 32.26
CA VAL A 102 -7.75 0.74 33.46
C VAL A 102 -7.37 -0.03 34.73
N GLY A 103 -7.31 -1.37 34.67
CA GLY A 103 -6.90 -2.20 35.81
C GLY A 103 -5.43 -2.03 36.19
N LEU A 104 -4.56 -1.88 35.19
CA LEU A 104 -3.11 -1.68 35.39
C LEU A 104 -2.77 -0.26 35.86
N TYR A 105 -3.51 0.74 35.35
CA TYR A 105 -3.27 2.17 35.61
C TYR A 105 -4.57 2.89 36.03
N PRO A 106 -5.09 2.62 37.23
CA PRO A 106 -6.35 3.21 37.70
C PRO A 106 -6.29 4.73 37.90
N GLU A 107 -5.11 5.34 37.95
CA GLU A 107 -4.89 6.78 38.02
C GLU A 107 -4.95 7.47 36.64
N ARG A 108 -4.86 6.70 35.54
CA ARG A 108 -4.94 7.20 34.17
C ARG A 108 -6.38 7.39 33.76
N GLU A 109 -6.86 8.62 33.95
CA GLU A 109 -8.25 8.98 33.65
C GLU A 109 -8.58 8.86 32.15
N ASP A 110 -7.60 9.06 31.28
CA ASP A 110 -7.76 8.91 29.83
C ASP A 110 -8.18 7.50 29.41
N TYR A 111 -7.69 6.45 30.08
CA TYR A 111 -8.15 5.07 29.80
C TYR A 111 -9.59 4.85 30.23
N LYS A 112 -10.03 5.45 31.36
CA LYS A 112 -11.41 5.34 31.83
C LYS A 112 -12.36 6.04 30.87
N VAL A 113 -12.01 7.26 30.47
CA VAL A 113 -12.79 8.06 29.51
C VAL A 113 -12.90 7.31 28.18
N ALA A 114 -11.81 6.74 27.67
CA ALA A 114 -11.82 5.95 26.45
C ALA A 114 -12.72 4.70 26.57
N LEU A 115 -12.64 3.96 27.69
CA LEU A 115 -13.49 2.80 27.95
C LEU A 115 -14.97 3.17 28.02
N GLU A 116 -15.31 4.25 28.72
CA GLU A 116 -16.69 4.74 28.81
C GLU A 116 -17.22 5.16 27.45
N GLN A 117 -16.45 5.92 26.68
CA GLN A 117 -16.84 6.35 25.34
C GLN A 117 -17.11 5.15 24.42
N VAL A 118 -16.20 4.19 24.38
CA VAL A 118 -16.36 2.99 23.54
C VAL A 118 -17.61 2.21 23.94
N ARG A 119 -17.86 2.03 25.25
CA ARG A 119 -19.08 1.35 25.73
C ARG A 119 -20.36 2.09 25.34
N LEU A 120 -20.38 3.42 25.45
CA LEU A 120 -21.54 4.22 25.03
C LEU A 120 -21.81 4.10 23.53
N GLU A 121 -20.77 4.09 22.71
CA GLU A 121 -20.90 3.94 21.25
C GLU A 121 -21.42 2.55 20.85
N VAL A 122 -20.98 1.50 21.54
CA VAL A 122 -21.48 0.13 21.35
C VAL A 122 -22.97 0.03 21.75
N ILE A 123 -23.33 0.53 22.94
CA ILE A 123 -24.73 0.51 23.43
C ILE A 123 -25.65 1.34 22.53
N GLY A 124 -25.19 2.52 22.09
CA GLY A 124 -25.97 3.41 21.22
C GLY A 124 -26.25 2.79 19.85
N LYS A 125 -25.37 1.94 19.33
CA LYS A 125 -25.56 1.21 18.08
C LYS A 125 -26.64 0.13 18.20
N ASP A 126 -26.69 -0.58 19.32
CA ASP A 126 -27.70 -1.63 19.57
C ASP A 126 -29.11 -1.07 19.87
N GLY A 127 -29.20 0.21 20.26
CA GLY A 127 -30.46 0.88 20.61
C GLY A 127 -31.11 1.69 19.48
N GLY A 128 -30.40 1.94 18.37
CA GLY A 128 -30.86 2.82 17.28
C GLY A 128 -31.54 2.14 16.10
N ASP A 129 -31.52 0.81 16.02
CA ASP A 129 -32.02 0.03 14.87
C ASP A 129 -33.35 -0.72 15.17
N ARG A 130 -34.24 -0.13 15.98
CA ARG A 130 -35.56 -0.69 16.30
C ARG A 130 -36.70 0.32 16.12
#